data_AF-A0A1Q4WWQ2-F1
#
_entry.id   AF-A0A1Q4WWQ2-F1
#
_cell.length_a   1.000
_cell.length_b   1.000
_cell.length_c   1.000
_cell.angle_alpha   90.00
_cell.angle_beta   90.00
_cell.angle_gamma   90.00
#
_symmetry.space_group_name_H-M   'P 1'
#
loop_
_entity.id
_entity.type
_entity.pdbx_description
1 polymer ?
#
loop_
_entity_poly.entity_id
_entity_poly.type
_entity_poly.pdbx_seq_one_letter_code
_entity_poly.pdbx_strand_id
1 'polypeptide(L)'
;MCEYEFVFVLDGISLDDHDAVQSLSEDLGALVSTFHGVPRMSVSGEGKNAVSAALAVVKRAYELVPSMRIVRLDRELVGVSDIAELTGRTRQNVTQWVRGQRHDGVPFPSPEAVVGRSLVWLWPEVDAWLRGLGLDDGLNWPTRDEMTEIDWGLRNFRAIRLNLALHSDGADVRRVAGHLAEHARTNPEFIRYLLVNPQVRDAGGKYTVFVCSPGNEAVDVFRRLDSFSHPVVLATVNGKWIHALVMESGEEGDGETTELVPGMTVRDWLGMIALSPESEFTVASGGGTARAATIAARSPMDLVGA
;
A
#
# COMPACT_ATOMS: atom_id res chain seq x y z
N MET A 1 -5.62 5.20 16.17
CA MET A 1 -6.06 5.12 14.76
C MET A 1 -6.86 6.36 14.48
N CYS A 2 -6.73 6.91 13.28
CA CYS A 2 -7.57 8.01 12.81
C CYS A 2 -8.58 7.43 11.82
N GLU A 3 -9.79 7.97 11.87
CA GLU A 3 -10.85 7.68 10.91
C GLU A 3 -10.76 8.69 9.76
N TYR A 4 -10.79 8.20 8.53
CA TYR A 4 -10.66 8.97 7.30
C TYR A 4 -11.86 8.74 6.40
N GLU A 5 -12.24 9.78 5.66
CA GLU A 5 -13.34 9.73 4.71
C GLU A 5 -12.87 9.52 3.28
N PHE A 6 -13.57 8.66 2.56
CA PHE A 6 -13.27 8.34 1.18
C PHE A 6 -14.53 8.31 0.34
N VAL A 7 -14.41 8.85 -0.87
CA VAL A 7 -15.36 8.58 -1.95
C VAL A 7 -14.63 7.85 -3.05
N PHE A 8 -15.05 6.63 -3.35
CA PHE A 8 -14.49 5.83 -4.42
C PHE A 8 -15.42 5.82 -5.62
N VAL A 9 -14.87 5.88 -6.82
CA VAL A 9 -15.64 5.65 -8.04
C VAL A 9 -15.59 4.18 -8.40
N LEU A 10 -16.76 3.61 -8.65
CA LEU A 10 -16.92 2.19 -8.88
C LEU A 10 -17.24 1.89 -10.36
N ASP A 11 -17.09 0.63 -10.71
CA ASP A 11 -17.50 0.03 -11.98
C ASP A 11 -17.90 -1.44 -11.72
N GLY A 12 -18.72 -2.02 -12.61
CA GLY A 12 -19.20 -3.39 -12.47
C GLY A 12 -20.14 -3.63 -11.28
N ILE A 13 -20.77 -2.57 -10.76
CA ILE A 13 -21.82 -2.60 -9.74
C ILE A 13 -22.91 -1.57 -10.10
N SER A 14 -24.17 -1.95 -9.91
CA SER A 14 -25.36 -1.10 -10.04
C SER A 14 -26.06 -0.95 -8.69
N LEU A 15 -26.86 0.11 -8.54
CA LEU A 15 -27.76 0.24 -7.38
C LEU A 15 -28.83 -0.85 -7.34
N ASP A 16 -29.10 -1.50 -8.48
CA ASP A 16 -30.03 -2.63 -8.57
C ASP A 16 -29.40 -3.96 -8.08
N ASP A 17 -28.09 -3.99 -7.81
CA ASP A 17 -27.41 -5.14 -7.22
C ASP A 17 -27.63 -5.15 -5.70
N HIS A 18 -28.89 -5.31 -5.29
CA HIS A 18 -29.37 -5.12 -3.91
C HIS A 18 -28.53 -5.88 -2.88
N ASP A 19 -28.19 -7.14 -3.16
CA ASP A 19 -27.37 -7.96 -2.26
C ASP A 19 -25.96 -7.36 -2.07
N ALA A 20 -25.33 -6.91 -3.16
CA ALA A 20 -24.00 -6.31 -3.12
C ALA A 20 -24.00 -4.95 -2.40
N VAL A 21 -24.99 -4.11 -2.69
CA VAL A 21 -25.17 -2.81 -2.02
C VAL A 21 -25.43 -3.01 -0.54
N GLN A 22 -26.27 -3.99 -0.18
CA GLN A 22 -26.57 -4.31 1.22
C GLN A 22 -25.32 -4.80 1.95
N SER A 23 -24.53 -5.71 1.37
CA SER A 23 -23.27 -6.16 1.99
C SER A 23 -22.29 -5.00 2.22
N LEU A 24 -22.12 -4.08 1.26
CA LEU A 24 -21.28 -2.91 1.44
C LEU A 24 -21.81 -1.97 2.55
N SER A 25 -23.12 -1.80 2.64
CA SER A 25 -23.72 -0.96 3.68
C SER A 25 -23.61 -1.57 5.08
N GLU A 26 -23.89 -2.86 5.23
CA GLU A 26 -23.94 -3.52 6.54
C GLU A 26 -22.54 -3.82 7.09
N ASP A 27 -21.64 -4.34 6.26
CA ASP A 27 -20.32 -4.81 6.70
C ASP A 27 -19.22 -3.74 6.62
N LEU A 28 -19.44 -2.67 5.85
CA LEU A 28 -18.47 -1.58 5.65
C LEU A 28 -19.01 -0.21 6.05
N GLY A 29 -20.29 -0.08 6.42
CA GLY A 29 -20.92 1.22 6.66
C GLY A 29 -20.93 2.11 5.41
N ALA A 30 -20.76 1.52 4.23
CA ALA A 30 -20.57 2.27 2.99
C ALA A 30 -21.90 2.67 2.36
N LEU A 31 -21.99 3.91 1.90
CA LEU A 31 -23.12 4.41 1.12
C LEU A 31 -22.79 4.32 -0.37
N VAL A 32 -23.49 3.43 -1.09
CA VAL A 32 -23.42 3.39 -2.56
C VAL A 32 -24.43 4.35 -3.15
N SER A 33 -23.97 5.24 -4.02
CA SER A 33 -24.80 6.23 -4.70
C SER A 33 -24.45 6.30 -6.19
N THR A 34 -25.28 6.96 -7.00
CA THR A 34 -24.99 7.20 -8.42
C THR A 34 -25.03 8.69 -8.70
N PHE A 35 -23.95 9.22 -9.28
CA PHE A 35 -23.85 10.62 -9.69
C PHE A 35 -23.68 10.70 -11.21
N HIS A 36 -24.66 11.26 -11.90
CA HIS A 36 -24.71 11.31 -13.38
C HIS A 36 -24.44 9.95 -14.06
N GLY A 37 -25.00 8.87 -13.51
CA GLY A 37 -24.81 7.51 -14.02
C GLY A 37 -23.48 6.86 -13.65
N VAL A 38 -22.65 7.51 -12.83
CA VAL A 38 -21.39 6.97 -12.31
C VAL A 38 -21.60 6.50 -10.88
N PRO A 39 -21.51 5.18 -10.59
CA PRO A 39 -21.61 4.66 -9.24
C PRO A 39 -20.43 5.11 -8.37
N ARG A 40 -20.72 5.45 -7.12
CA ARG A 40 -19.78 5.92 -6.11
C ARG A 40 -20.04 5.22 -4.78
N MET A 41 -18.99 5.03 -3.98
CA MET A 41 -19.06 4.53 -2.62
C MET A 41 -18.45 5.56 -1.68
N SER A 42 -19.26 6.14 -0.80
CA SER A 42 -18.80 6.96 0.32
C SER A 42 -18.63 6.08 1.55
N VAL A 43 -17.48 6.14 2.20
CA VAL A 43 -17.13 5.22 3.29
C VAL A 43 -16.02 5.79 4.18
N SER A 44 -16.16 5.55 5.47
CA SER A 44 -15.14 5.87 6.48
C SER A 44 -14.21 4.67 6.67
N GLY A 45 -12.91 4.93 6.86
CA GLY A 45 -11.91 3.91 7.10
C GLY A 45 -10.92 4.29 8.20
N GLU A 46 -10.58 3.33 9.05
CA GLU A 46 -9.59 3.53 10.11
C GLU A 46 -8.18 3.09 9.69
N GLY A 47 -7.18 3.90 10.03
CA GLY A 47 -5.79 3.58 9.73
C GLY A 47 -4.77 4.37 10.55
N LYS A 48 -3.49 4.08 10.31
CA LYS A 48 -2.37 4.90 10.82
C LYS A 48 -2.19 6.17 10.00
N ASN A 49 -2.58 6.12 8.74
CA ASN A 49 -2.61 7.19 7.74
C ASN A 49 -3.75 6.90 6.74
N ALA A 50 -4.10 7.87 5.89
CA ALA A 50 -5.24 7.74 4.99
C ALA A 50 -5.03 6.60 3.95
N VAL A 51 -3.79 6.36 3.54
CA VAL A 51 -3.44 5.31 2.57
C VAL A 51 -3.72 3.92 3.12
N SER A 52 -3.27 3.64 4.34
CA SER A 52 -3.52 2.37 5.03
C SER A 52 -5.01 2.13 5.27
N ALA A 53 -5.77 3.18 5.65
CA ALA A 53 -7.21 3.13 5.83
C ALA A 53 -7.94 2.82 4.52
N ALA A 54 -7.64 3.56 3.44
CA ALA A 54 -8.23 3.36 2.12
C ALA A 54 -7.98 1.95 1.59
N LEU A 55 -6.76 1.43 1.68
CA LEU A 55 -6.42 0.09 1.20
C LEU A 55 -7.09 -1.02 2.02
N ALA A 56 -7.30 -0.81 3.33
CA ALA A 56 -8.07 -1.72 4.16
C ALA A 56 -9.55 -1.77 3.74
N VAL A 57 -10.16 -0.61 3.50
CA VAL A 57 -11.54 -0.49 2.98
C VAL A 57 -11.66 -1.17 1.61
N VAL A 58 -10.76 -0.87 0.67
CA VAL A 58 -10.73 -1.43 -0.69
C VAL A 58 -10.68 -2.95 -0.67
N LYS A 59 -9.79 -3.50 0.15
CA LYS A 59 -9.65 -4.94 0.32
C LYS A 59 -10.95 -5.55 0.83
N ARG A 60 -11.51 -5.02 1.91
CA ARG A 60 -12.76 -5.53 2.49
C ARG A 60 -13.92 -5.45 1.49
N ALA A 61 -13.98 -4.38 0.71
CA ALA A 61 -15.00 -4.21 -0.32
C ALA A 61 -14.89 -5.28 -1.42
N TYR A 62 -13.67 -5.67 -1.81
CA TYR A 62 -13.46 -6.76 -2.77
C TYR A 62 -13.77 -8.15 -2.21
N GLU A 63 -13.63 -8.37 -0.90
CA GLU A 63 -14.05 -9.62 -0.25
C GLU A 63 -15.58 -9.76 -0.27
N LEU A 64 -16.29 -8.66 -0.04
CA LEU A 64 -17.76 -8.61 -0.05
C LEU A 64 -18.32 -8.71 -1.47
N VAL A 65 -17.73 -7.98 -2.42
CA VAL A 65 -18.23 -7.90 -3.80
C VAL A 65 -17.08 -8.11 -4.80
N PRO A 66 -16.68 -9.37 -5.09
CA PRO A 66 -15.54 -9.66 -5.96
C PRO A 66 -15.69 -9.16 -7.41
N SER A 67 -16.92 -9.05 -7.91
CA SER A 67 -17.24 -8.57 -9.27
C SER A 67 -17.08 -7.06 -9.42
N MET A 68 -17.29 -6.28 -8.35
CA MET A 68 -17.15 -4.82 -8.34
C MET A 68 -15.70 -4.43 -8.62
N ARG A 69 -15.48 -3.29 -9.26
CA ARG A 69 -14.17 -2.66 -9.45
C ARG A 69 -14.15 -1.27 -8.84
N ILE A 70 -13.17 -1.02 -7.97
CA ILE A 70 -12.87 0.34 -7.50
C ILE A 70 -11.88 0.96 -8.49
N VAL A 71 -12.31 2.02 -9.19
CA VAL A 71 -11.61 2.60 -10.34
C VAL A 71 -10.54 3.60 -9.91
N ARG A 72 -10.91 4.48 -8.99
CA ARG A 72 -10.10 5.58 -8.45
C ARG A 72 -10.80 6.17 -7.22
N LEU A 73 -10.07 6.98 -6.47
CA LEU A 73 -10.64 7.92 -5.54
C LEU A 73 -11.33 9.07 -6.31
N ASP A 74 -12.51 9.49 -5.84
CA ASP A 74 -13.09 10.77 -6.25
C ASP A 74 -12.38 11.88 -5.48
N ARG A 75 -11.89 12.89 -6.20
CA ARG A 75 -11.09 13.98 -5.63
C ARG A 75 -11.95 15.10 -5.04
N GLU A 76 -13.27 14.93 -4.99
CA GLU A 76 -14.23 15.89 -4.44
C GLU A 76 -13.97 17.32 -4.89
N LEU A 77 -14.06 17.53 -6.21
CA LEU A 77 -13.89 18.86 -6.79
C LEU A 77 -15.11 19.73 -6.48
N VAL A 78 -14.86 20.88 -5.87
CA VAL A 78 -15.88 21.84 -5.47
C VAL A 78 -15.66 23.20 -6.14
N GLY A 79 -16.75 23.85 -6.52
CA GLY A 79 -16.78 25.24 -6.93
C GLY A 79 -17.30 26.17 -5.83
N VAL A 80 -17.39 27.46 -6.14
CA VAL A 80 -17.90 28.49 -5.22
C VAL A 80 -19.31 28.18 -4.70
N SER A 81 -20.16 27.60 -5.56
CA SER A 81 -21.53 27.23 -5.19
C SER A 81 -21.56 26.08 -4.19
N ASP A 82 -20.73 25.06 -4.42
CA ASP A 82 -20.69 23.86 -3.57
C ASP A 82 -20.11 24.21 -2.21
N ILE A 83 -19.02 24.99 -2.16
CA ILE A 83 -18.44 25.47 -0.90
C ILE A 83 -19.45 26.32 -0.11
N ALA A 84 -20.22 27.17 -0.80
CA ALA A 84 -21.24 27.99 -0.15
C ALA A 84 -22.34 27.12 0.49
N GLU A 85 -22.76 26.06 -0.19
CA GLU A 85 -23.73 25.10 0.31
C GLU A 85 -23.18 24.30 1.50
N LEU A 86 -22.00 23.68 1.35
CA LEU A 86 -21.33 22.89 2.39
C LEU A 86 -21.07 23.68 3.67
N THR A 87 -20.72 24.97 3.55
CA THR A 87 -20.42 25.84 4.71
C THR A 87 -21.62 26.63 5.23
N GLY A 88 -22.79 26.51 4.60
CA GLY A 88 -23.96 27.34 4.91
C GLY A 88 -23.73 28.84 4.71
N ARG A 89 -22.81 29.23 3.81
CA ARG A 89 -22.46 30.63 3.51
C ARG A 89 -23.01 31.07 2.16
N THR A 90 -22.94 32.38 1.90
CA THR A 90 -23.32 32.93 0.59
C THR A 90 -22.18 32.76 -0.40
N ARG A 91 -22.51 32.61 -1.70
CA ARG A 91 -21.51 32.62 -2.79
C ARG A 91 -20.63 33.87 -2.77
N GLN A 92 -21.19 35.01 -2.35
CA GLN A 92 -20.44 36.25 -2.19
C GLN A 92 -19.37 36.13 -1.10
N ASN A 93 -19.68 35.51 0.06
CA ASN A 93 -18.69 35.27 1.10
C ASN A 93 -17.55 34.39 0.59
N VAL A 94 -17.87 33.29 -0.10
CA VAL A 94 -16.86 32.40 -0.68
C VAL A 94 -16.01 33.12 -1.74
N THR A 95 -16.63 33.94 -2.58
CA THR A 95 -15.91 34.76 -3.57
C THR A 95 -14.94 35.74 -2.90
N GLN A 96 -15.28 36.28 -1.73
CA GLN A 96 -14.39 37.15 -0.95
C GLN A 96 -13.21 36.37 -0.35
N TRP A 97 -13.43 35.13 0.10
CA TRP A 97 -12.35 34.23 0.52
C TRP A 97 -11.37 33.97 -0.62
N VAL A 98 -11.88 33.55 -1.78
CA VAL A 98 -11.08 33.27 -2.99
C VAL A 98 -10.26 34.49 -3.43
N ARG A 99 -10.79 35.70 -3.23
CA ARG A 99 -10.08 36.96 -3.56
C ARG A 99 -9.09 37.43 -2.47
N GLY A 100 -8.92 36.67 -1.40
CA GLY A 100 -8.04 37.03 -0.27
C GLY A 100 -8.52 38.24 0.52
N GLN A 101 -9.82 38.55 0.49
CA GLN A 101 -10.40 39.73 1.16
C GLN A 101 -10.75 39.45 2.63
N ARG A 102 -10.58 38.21 3.10
CA ARG A 102 -10.93 37.73 4.44
C ARG A 102 -9.95 36.62 4.86
N HIS A 103 -9.82 36.41 6.18
CA HIS A 103 -8.90 35.47 6.85
C HIS A 103 -7.44 35.97 6.86
N ASP A 104 -7.19 36.97 7.70
CA ASP A 104 -5.96 37.76 7.88
C ASP A 104 -4.66 37.01 7.56
N GLY A 105 -4.20 37.15 6.31
CA GLY A 105 -2.88 36.70 5.87
C GLY A 105 -2.76 35.23 5.43
N VAL A 106 -3.80 34.40 5.59
CA VAL A 106 -3.80 33.02 5.11
C VAL A 106 -4.50 32.93 3.76
N PRO A 107 -3.78 32.77 2.64
CA PRO A 107 -4.39 32.75 1.32
C PRO A 107 -5.33 31.55 1.16
N PHE A 108 -6.43 31.76 0.45
CA PHE A 108 -7.31 30.67 0.03
C PHE A 108 -6.53 29.66 -0.85
N PRO A 109 -6.83 28.36 -0.81
CA PRO A 109 -6.13 27.36 -1.61
C PRO A 109 -6.10 27.69 -3.11
N SER A 110 -5.03 27.25 -3.77
CA SER A 110 -4.93 27.38 -5.22
C SER A 110 -5.97 26.47 -5.90
N PRO A 111 -6.59 26.91 -7.00
CA PRO A 111 -7.55 26.07 -7.71
C PRO A 111 -6.86 24.84 -8.30
N GLU A 112 -7.53 23.69 -8.24
CA GLU A 112 -7.07 22.44 -8.86
C GLU A 112 -7.15 22.54 -10.38
N ALA A 113 -8.22 23.15 -10.89
CA ALA A 113 -8.46 23.26 -12.33
C ALA A 113 -9.39 24.43 -12.68
N VAL A 114 -9.48 24.67 -13.98
CA VAL A 114 -10.47 25.57 -14.60
C VAL A 114 -11.42 24.73 -15.44
N VAL A 115 -12.70 24.71 -15.08
CA VAL A 115 -13.76 24.03 -15.82
C VAL A 115 -14.60 25.08 -16.55
N GLY A 116 -14.36 25.22 -17.86
CA GLY A 116 -14.95 26.28 -18.66
C GLY A 116 -14.47 27.65 -18.21
N ARG A 117 -15.31 28.39 -17.47
CA ARG A 117 -14.99 29.71 -16.88
C ARG A 117 -14.92 29.69 -15.36
N SER A 118 -15.17 28.54 -14.74
CA SER A 118 -15.25 28.39 -13.30
C SER A 118 -13.98 27.74 -12.78
N LEU A 119 -13.46 28.24 -11.65
CA LEU A 119 -12.41 27.57 -10.90
C LEU A 119 -13.02 26.48 -10.03
N VAL A 120 -12.28 25.39 -9.86
CA VAL A 120 -12.62 24.30 -8.93
C VAL A 120 -11.43 24.00 -8.02
N TRP A 121 -11.72 23.55 -6.81
CA TRP A 121 -10.74 23.24 -5.76
C TRP A 121 -10.95 21.81 -5.26
N LEU A 122 -9.92 21.23 -4.66
CA LEU A 122 -10.07 20.01 -3.87
C LEU A 122 -10.77 20.37 -2.55
N TRP A 123 -11.90 19.73 -2.25
CA TRP A 123 -12.58 19.93 -0.96
C TRP A 123 -11.63 19.76 0.24
N PRO A 124 -10.75 18.74 0.30
CA PRO A 124 -9.84 18.55 1.44
C PRO A 124 -8.88 19.71 1.72
N GLU A 125 -8.43 20.41 0.67
CA GLU A 125 -7.58 21.60 0.83
C GLU A 125 -8.40 22.81 1.30
N VAL A 126 -9.65 22.93 0.82
CA VAL A 126 -10.59 23.98 1.25
C VAL A 126 -11.01 23.75 2.70
N ASP A 127 -11.38 22.53 3.07
CA ASP A 127 -11.75 22.14 4.43
C ASP A 127 -10.62 22.42 5.42
N ALA A 128 -9.38 22.01 5.09
CA ALA A 128 -8.21 22.31 5.91
C ALA A 128 -7.97 23.82 6.10
N TRP A 129 -8.26 24.64 5.09
CA TRP A 129 -8.21 26.10 5.20
C TRP A 129 -9.35 26.66 6.07
N LEU A 130 -10.57 26.12 5.91
CA LEU A 130 -11.77 26.50 6.66
C LEU A 130 -11.67 26.15 8.15
N ARG A 131 -10.84 25.17 8.52
CA ARG A 131 -10.55 24.85 9.93
C ARG A 131 -10.00 26.03 10.71
N GLY A 132 -9.22 26.91 10.07
CA GLY A 132 -8.74 28.17 10.69
C GLY A 132 -9.87 29.15 11.03
N LEU A 133 -11.03 29.00 10.39
CA LEU A 133 -12.25 29.76 10.62
C LEU A 133 -13.29 29.02 11.48
N GLY A 134 -13.02 27.77 11.86
CA GLY A 134 -13.98 26.88 12.53
C GLY A 134 -15.20 26.56 11.66
N LEU A 135 -14.99 26.43 10.34
CA LEU A 135 -16.03 26.13 9.34
C LEU A 135 -15.76 24.84 8.57
N ASP A 136 -14.82 24.02 9.04
CA ASP A 136 -14.56 22.69 8.50
C ASP A 136 -15.66 21.69 8.86
N ASP A 137 -15.69 20.56 8.17
CA ASP A 137 -16.62 19.46 8.41
C ASP A 137 -16.18 18.54 9.58
N GLY A 138 -14.96 18.73 10.08
CA GLY A 138 -14.37 17.96 11.19
C GLY A 138 -13.91 16.55 10.79
N LEU A 139 -13.90 16.23 9.50
CA LEU A 139 -13.52 14.93 8.96
C LEU A 139 -12.04 14.92 8.56
N ASN A 140 -11.43 13.74 8.54
CA ASN A 140 -10.07 13.59 8.02
C ASN A 140 -10.12 13.14 6.57
N TRP A 141 -9.81 14.05 5.67
CA TRP A 141 -9.68 13.76 4.26
C TRP A 141 -8.24 13.41 3.89
N PRO A 142 -8.00 12.51 2.90
CA PRO A 142 -6.66 12.24 2.41
C PRO A 142 -6.04 13.50 1.80
N THR A 143 -4.76 13.72 2.08
CA THR A 143 -3.98 14.77 1.42
C THR A 143 -3.77 14.47 -0.07
N ARG A 144 -3.40 15.47 -0.87
CA ARG A 144 -3.12 15.30 -2.31
C ARG A 144 -2.11 14.18 -2.61
N ASP A 145 -1.05 14.08 -1.81
CA ASP A 145 -0.03 13.05 -1.97
C ASP A 145 -0.60 11.67 -1.63
N GLU A 146 -1.34 11.54 -0.52
CA GLU A 146 -2.03 10.30 -0.15
C GLU A 146 -3.09 9.90 -1.18
N MET A 147 -3.86 10.84 -1.74
CA MET A 147 -4.80 10.54 -2.85
C MET A 147 -4.08 9.92 -4.04
N THR A 148 -2.89 10.43 -4.37
CA THR A 148 -2.07 9.92 -5.47
C THR A 148 -1.56 8.51 -5.15
N GLU A 149 -1.10 8.27 -3.92
CA GLU A 149 -0.69 6.94 -3.47
C GLU A 149 -1.87 5.94 -3.46
N ILE A 150 -3.06 6.39 -3.04
CA ILE A 150 -4.28 5.57 -3.04
C ILE A 150 -4.66 5.20 -4.48
N ASP A 151 -4.74 6.17 -5.40
CA ASP A 151 -5.07 5.90 -6.81
C ASP A 151 -4.07 4.95 -7.48
N TRP A 152 -2.79 5.12 -7.16
CA TRP A 152 -1.77 4.19 -7.60
C TRP A 152 -1.97 2.79 -6.99
N GLY A 153 -2.27 2.72 -5.70
CA GLY A 153 -2.61 1.48 -5.01
C GLY A 153 -3.79 0.76 -5.66
N LEU A 154 -4.88 1.47 -5.94
CA LEU A 154 -6.09 0.94 -6.59
C LEU A 154 -5.80 0.30 -7.95
N ARG A 155 -5.00 0.96 -8.79
CA ARG A 155 -4.60 0.44 -10.11
C ARG A 155 -3.80 -0.85 -10.01
N ASN A 156 -3.01 -0.98 -8.94
CA ASN A 156 -2.12 -2.12 -8.75
C ASN A 156 -2.70 -3.19 -7.80
N PHE A 157 -3.78 -2.90 -7.07
CA PHE A 157 -4.39 -3.78 -6.08
C PHE A 157 -4.82 -5.13 -6.69
N ARG A 158 -5.36 -5.11 -7.92
CA ARG A 158 -5.70 -6.33 -8.69
C ARG A 158 -4.51 -6.94 -9.45
N ALA A 159 -3.39 -6.22 -9.57
CA ALA A 159 -2.21 -6.67 -10.29
C ALA A 159 -1.27 -7.53 -9.43
N ILE A 160 -1.48 -7.60 -8.11
CA ILE A 160 -0.65 -8.41 -7.22
C ILE A 160 -1.06 -9.87 -7.35
N ARG A 161 -0.47 -10.54 -8.33
CA ARG A 161 -0.43 -11.99 -8.39
C ARG A 161 0.79 -12.45 -7.62
N LEU A 162 0.59 -13.26 -6.59
CA LEU A 162 1.69 -13.78 -5.78
C LEU A 162 2.14 -15.13 -6.30
N ASN A 163 3.44 -15.33 -6.34
CA ASN A 163 4.08 -16.63 -6.43
C ASN A 163 4.78 -16.90 -5.10
N LEU A 164 4.26 -17.84 -4.30
CA LEU A 164 4.86 -18.23 -3.03
C LEU A 164 5.80 -19.41 -3.28
N ALA A 165 7.10 -19.14 -3.24
CA ALA A 165 8.12 -20.18 -3.33
C ALA A 165 8.48 -20.62 -1.90
N LEU A 166 8.40 -21.91 -1.61
CA LEU A 166 8.73 -22.44 -0.28
C LEU A 166 10.17 -22.95 -0.28
N HIS A 167 10.92 -22.66 0.80
CA HIS A 167 12.26 -23.23 0.99
C HIS A 167 12.20 -24.76 1.14
N SER A 168 11.20 -25.28 1.86
CA SER A 168 10.96 -26.71 2.02
C SER A 168 9.48 -27.01 2.22
N ASP A 169 9.07 -28.28 2.07
CA ASP A 169 7.70 -28.72 2.36
C ASP A 169 7.45 -28.97 3.87
N GLY A 170 8.29 -28.39 4.74
CA GLY A 170 8.14 -28.49 6.19
C GLY A 170 6.82 -27.86 6.68
N ALA A 171 6.22 -28.44 7.71
CA ALA A 171 4.97 -27.94 8.30
C ALA A 171 5.11 -26.47 8.76
N ASP A 172 6.27 -26.10 9.31
CA ASP A 172 6.54 -24.71 9.71
C ASP A 172 6.56 -23.75 8.53
N VAL A 173 7.21 -24.12 7.42
CA VAL A 173 7.28 -23.26 6.22
C VAL A 173 5.90 -23.11 5.59
N ARG A 174 5.09 -24.17 5.53
CA ARG A 174 3.69 -24.09 5.06
C ARG A 174 2.82 -23.21 5.95
N ARG A 175 2.99 -23.29 7.27
CA ARG A 175 2.30 -22.41 8.22
C ARG A 175 2.65 -20.95 7.94
N VAL A 176 3.94 -20.63 7.87
CA VAL A 176 4.43 -19.27 7.55
C VAL A 176 3.90 -18.80 6.20
N ALA A 177 3.90 -19.66 5.18
CA ALA A 177 3.38 -19.34 3.86
C ALA A 177 1.87 -19.07 3.87
N GLY A 178 1.09 -19.80 4.66
CA GLY A 178 -0.34 -19.53 4.86
C GLY A 178 -0.56 -18.13 5.43
N HIS A 179 0.13 -17.79 6.53
CA HIS A 179 0.05 -16.46 7.14
C HIS A 179 0.47 -15.34 6.19
N LEU A 180 1.56 -15.55 5.43
CA LEU A 180 2.05 -14.61 4.41
C LEU A 180 1.10 -14.48 3.23
N ALA A 181 0.51 -15.57 2.74
CA ALA A 181 -0.44 -15.55 1.64
C ALA A 181 -1.68 -14.73 1.98
N GLU A 182 -2.15 -14.90 3.22
CA GLU A 182 -3.23 -14.12 3.78
C GLU A 182 -2.77 -12.66 3.88
N HIS A 183 -1.72 -12.36 4.64
CA HIS A 183 -1.18 -11.01 4.82
C HIS A 183 -0.90 -10.28 3.51
N ALA A 184 -0.31 -10.92 2.51
CA ALA A 184 0.05 -10.29 1.26
C ALA A 184 -1.14 -9.88 0.39
N ARG A 185 -2.32 -10.46 0.64
CA ARG A 185 -3.60 -10.06 0.03
C ARG A 185 -4.33 -9.01 0.85
N THR A 186 -3.93 -8.85 2.11
CA THR A 186 -4.79 -8.38 3.19
C THR A 186 -4.20 -7.17 3.93
N ASN A 187 -2.88 -7.00 3.85
CA ASN A 187 -2.13 -6.01 4.58
C ASN A 187 -1.65 -4.92 3.61
N PRO A 188 -2.18 -3.68 3.73
CA PRO A 188 -1.79 -2.53 2.91
C PRO A 188 -0.30 -2.26 2.84
N GLU A 189 0.43 -2.45 3.95
CA GLU A 189 1.87 -2.19 4.03
C GLU A 189 2.66 -3.24 3.24
N PHE A 190 2.29 -4.52 3.35
CA PHE A 190 2.92 -5.58 2.54
C PHE A 190 2.62 -5.39 1.05
N ILE A 191 1.39 -4.99 0.73
CA ILE A 191 0.99 -4.64 -0.64
C ILE A 191 1.85 -3.48 -1.15
N ARG A 192 1.90 -2.36 -0.44
CA ARG A 192 2.74 -1.20 -0.80
C ARG A 192 4.19 -1.61 -1.00
N TYR A 193 4.72 -2.41 -0.09
CA TYR A 193 6.08 -2.93 -0.16
C TYR A 193 6.36 -3.73 -1.43
N LEU A 194 5.48 -4.65 -1.81
CA LEU A 194 5.62 -5.36 -3.08
C LEU A 194 5.59 -4.39 -4.25
N LEU A 195 4.65 -3.45 -4.24
CA LEU A 195 4.48 -2.53 -5.35
C LEU A 195 5.65 -1.56 -5.56
N VAL A 196 6.31 -1.10 -4.49
CA VAL A 196 7.51 -0.23 -4.60
C VAL A 196 8.78 -0.99 -4.99
N ASN A 197 8.74 -2.33 -4.98
CA ASN A 197 9.82 -3.20 -5.43
C ASN A 197 9.41 -4.00 -6.69
N PRO A 198 9.17 -3.35 -7.85
CA PRO A 198 8.69 -4.04 -9.06
C PRO A 198 9.71 -5.03 -9.64
N GLN A 199 10.98 -4.92 -9.28
CA GLN A 199 12.05 -5.82 -9.70
C GLN A 199 11.86 -7.27 -9.21
N VAL A 200 11.00 -7.49 -8.20
CA VAL A 200 10.71 -8.84 -7.68
C VAL A 200 9.65 -9.62 -8.46
N ARG A 201 9.17 -9.04 -9.57
CA ARG A 201 8.20 -9.69 -10.46
C ARG A 201 8.90 -10.72 -11.36
N ASP A 202 8.31 -11.91 -11.44
CA ASP A 202 8.71 -12.92 -12.41
C ASP A 202 8.34 -12.53 -13.85
N ALA A 203 8.80 -13.31 -14.83
CA ALA A 203 8.50 -13.08 -16.25
C ALA A 203 6.98 -13.13 -16.56
N GLY A 204 6.17 -13.75 -15.69
CA GLY A 204 4.71 -13.78 -15.78
C GLY A 204 4.02 -12.60 -15.08
N GLY A 205 4.78 -11.64 -14.54
CA GLY A 205 4.29 -10.47 -13.84
C GLY A 205 3.81 -10.74 -12.40
N LYS A 206 4.11 -11.92 -11.82
CA LYS A 206 3.76 -12.25 -10.44
C LYS A 206 4.90 -11.83 -9.50
N TYR A 207 4.56 -11.26 -8.35
CA TYR A 207 5.52 -11.01 -7.28
C TYR A 207 5.95 -12.31 -6.63
N THR A 208 7.25 -12.60 -6.63
CA THR A 208 7.78 -13.82 -6.00
C THR A 208 8.20 -13.53 -4.56
N VAL A 209 7.55 -14.22 -3.62
CA VAL A 209 7.89 -14.21 -2.20
C VAL A 209 8.43 -15.59 -1.84
N PHE A 210 9.71 -15.63 -1.46
CA PHE A 210 10.39 -16.82 -1.01
C PHE A 210 10.26 -16.96 0.51
N VAL A 211 9.57 -18.02 0.93
CA VAL A 211 9.18 -18.24 2.33
C VAL A 211 10.12 -19.22 3.01
N CYS A 212 10.66 -18.82 4.16
CA CYS A 212 11.51 -19.66 5.00
C CYS A 212 11.15 -19.53 6.49
N SER A 213 11.53 -20.54 7.27
CA SER A 213 11.44 -20.54 8.73
C SER A 213 12.70 -19.90 9.33
N PRO A 214 12.61 -19.17 10.47
CA PRO A 214 13.77 -18.58 11.12
C PRO A 214 14.84 -19.60 11.53
N GLY A 215 14.45 -20.86 11.73
CA GLY A 215 15.35 -21.96 12.08
C GLY A 215 15.95 -22.71 10.88
N ASN A 216 15.62 -22.33 9.64
CA ASN A 216 16.27 -22.94 8.47
C ASN A 216 17.73 -22.52 8.40
N GLU A 217 18.57 -23.37 7.82
CA GLU A 217 19.99 -23.08 7.62
C GLU A 217 20.15 -21.99 6.55
N ALA A 218 20.82 -20.89 6.91
CA ALA A 218 20.97 -19.72 6.06
C ALA A 218 21.66 -20.06 4.74
N VAL A 219 22.64 -20.97 4.78
CA VAL A 219 23.37 -21.45 3.61
C VAL A 219 22.45 -22.13 2.59
N ASP A 220 21.49 -22.94 3.04
CA ASP A 220 20.56 -23.63 2.13
C ASP A 220 19.50 -22.68 1.58
N VAL A 221 19.05 -21.71 2.38
CA VAL A 221 18.17 -20.63 1.92
C VAL A 221 18.89 -19.77 0.88
N PHE A 222 20.16 -19.45 1.09
CA PHE A 222 21.00 -18.69 0.17
C PHE A 222 21.18 -19.40 -1.17
N ARG A 223 21.55 -20.69 -1.17
CA ARG A 223 21.67 -21.49 -2.41
C ARG A 223 20.37 -21.52 -3.20
N ARG A 224 19.23 -21.54 -2.50
CA ARG A 224 17.93 -21.48 -3.15
C ARG A 224 17.64 -20.08 -3.72
N LEU A 225 18.01 -19.02 -3.01
CA LEU A 225 17.90 -17.64 -3.49
C LEU A 225 18.70 -17.41 -4.78
N ASP A 226 19.92 -17.93 -4.84
CA ASP A 226 20.79 -17.85 -6.03
C ASP A 226 20.19 -18.56 -7.27
N SER A 227 19.26 -19.50 -7.07
CA SER A 227 18.59 -20.17 -8.19
C SER A 227 17.51 -19.34 -8.89
N PHE A 228 17.09 -18.21 -8.32
CA PHE A 228 16.11 -17.32 -8.96
C PHE A 228 16.78 -16.41 -9.98
N SER A 229 16.18 -16.28 -11.16
CA SER A 229 16.72 -15.44 -12.24
C SER A 229 16.42 -13.95 -12.08
N HIS A 230 15.82 -13.55 -10.98
CA HIS A 230 15.39 -12.19 -10.68
C HIS A 230 15.35 -11.98 -9.16
N PRO A 231 15.39 -10.73 -8.66
CA PRO A 231 15.20 -10.43 -7.25
C PRO A 231 13.94 -11.07 -6.66
N VAL A 232 13.98 -11.49 -5.40
CA VAL A 232 12.81 -12.06 -4.71
C VAL A 232 12.65 -11.47 -3.33
N VAL A 233 11.43 -11.46 -2.79
CA VAL A 233 11.22 -11.09 -1.39
C VAL A 233 11.47 -12.31 -0.52
N LEU A 234 12.53 -12.32 0.28
CA LEU A 234 12.68 -13.29 1.36
C LEU A 234 11.76 -12.89 2.50
N ALA A 235 10.85 -13.79 2.90
CA ALA A 235 9.91 -13.54 3.97
C ALA A 235 9.97 -14.65 5.03
N THR A 236 9.99 -14.24 6.29
CA THR A 236 9.96 -15.15 7.44
C THR A 236 9.14 -14.58 8.59
N VAL A 237 8.71 -15.45 9.50
CA VAL A 237 7.90 -15.07 10.67
C VAL A 237 8.68 -15.38 11.94
N ASN A 238 8.88 -14.37 12.79
CA ASN A 238 9.45 -14.51 14.11
C ASN A 238 8.44 -14.03 15.15
N GLY A 239 7.83 -14.95 15.89
CA GLY A 239 6.72 -14.61 16.78
C GLY A 239 5.52 -14.05 16.01
N LYS A 240 5.11 -12.81 16.33
CA LYS A 240 4.03 -12.09 15.64
C LYS A 240 4.53 -11.19 14.50
N TRP A 241 5.85 -11.16 14.28
CA TRP A 241 6.46 -10.28 13.29
C TRP A 241 6.73 -11.01 11.99
N ILE A 242 6.35 -10.39 10.88
CA ILE A 242 6.78 -10.78 9.55
C ILE A 242 7.97 -9.91 9.19
N HIS A 243 9.11 -10.54 8.94
CA HIS A 243 10.29 -9.90 8.37
C HIS A 243 10.32 -10.17 6.88
N ALA A 244 10.42 -9.12 6.07
CA ALA A 244 10.53 -9.21 4.62
C ALA A 244 11.67 -8.33 4.11
N LEU A 245 12.45 -8.86 3.17
CA LEU A 245 13.60 -8.20 2.56
C LEU A 245 13.63 -8.52 1.07
N VAL A 246 14.04 -7.58 0.23
CA VAL A 246 14.34 -7.87 -1.17
C VAL A 246 15.75 -8.45 -1.23
N MET A 247 15.87 -9.63 -1.82
CA MET A 247 17.14 -10.29 -2.07
C MET A 247 17.49 -10.10 -3.54
N GLU A 248 18.60 -9.41 -3.78
CA GLU A 248 19.08 -9.05 -5.12
C GLU A 248 20.48 -9.65 -5.31
N SER A 249 20.81 -10.09 -6.53
CA SER A 249 22.19 -10.44 -6.86
C SER A 249 23.07 -9.21 -6.67
N GLY A 250 24.15 -9.34 -5.90
CA GLY A 250 25.12 -8.27 -5.66
C GLY A 250 25.91 -7.92 -6.91
N GLU A 251 26.43 -6.69 -6.97
CA GLU A 251 27.38 -6.30 -8.01
C GLU A 251 28.78 -6.79 -7.62
N GLU A 252 29.59 -7.20 -8.59
CA GLU A 252 30.99 -7.57 -8.38
C GLU A 252 31.83 -6.33 -8.05
N GLY A 253 31.65 -5.79 -6.85
CA GLY A 253 32.35 -4.62 -6.33
C GLY A 253 33.29 -4.96 -5.17
N ASP A 254 34.20 -4.04 -4.88
CA ASP A 254 35.24 -4.10 -3.82
C ASP A 254 34.67 -3.93 -2.39
N GLY A 255 33.39 -4.31 -2.20
CA GLY A 255 32.65 -4.16 -0.94
C GLY A 255 32.94 -5.27 0.06
N GLU A 256 32.78 -4.99 1.35
CA GLU A 256 32.98 -5.95 2.43
C GLU A 256 31.89 -7.04 2.37
N THR A 257 32.24 -8.23 1.89
CA THR A 257 31.33 -9.37 1.79
C THR A 257 31.38 -10.20 3.08
N THR A 258 30.21 -10.54 3.62
CA THR A 258 30.08 -11.42 4.80
C THR A 258 29.80 -12.85 4.36
N GLU A 259 30.65 -13.78 4.78
CA GLU A 259 30.46 -15.20 4.49
C GLU A 259 29.46 -15.86 5.44
N LEU A 260 28.44 -16.51 4.87
CA LEU A 260 27.51 -17.36 5.62
C LEU A 260 28.15 -18.74 5.84
N VAL A 261 28.29 -19.11 7.10
CA VAL A 261 28.90 -20.38 7.51
C VAL A 261 27.84 -21.47 7.79
N PRO A 262 28.17 -22.75 7.56
CA PRO A 262 27.28 -23.86 7.92
C PRO A 262 26.84 -23.82 9.39
N GLY A 263 25.58 -24.18 9.64
CA GLY A 263 24.98 -24.13 10.98
C GLY A 263 24.43 -22.77 11.41
N MET A 264 24.67 -21.70 10.64
CA MET A 264 24.01 -20.40 10.84
C MET A 264 22.54 -20.47 10.43
N THR A 265 21.64 -19.95 11.25
CA THR A 265 20.20 -19.93 10.94
C THR A 265 19.78 -18.67 10.19
N VAL A 266 18.61 -18.70 9.55
CA VAL A 266 17.99 -17.49 8.97
C VAL A 266 17.84 -16.39 10.03
N ARG A 267 17.50 -16.74 11.28
CA ARG A 267 17.43 -15.75 12.36
C ARG A 267 18.77 -15.06 12.60
N ASP A 268 19.86 -15.82 12.63
CA ASP A 268 21.20 -15.26 12.82
C ASP A 268 21.58 -14.36 11.64
N TRP A 269 21.26 -14.80 10.42
CA TRP A 269 21.50 -14.03 9.20
C TRP A 269 20.74 -12.70 9.19
N LEU A 270 19.45 -12.70 9.55
CA LEU A 270 18.66 -11.47 9.70
C LEU A 270 19.24 -10.55 10.77
N GLY A 271 19.77 -11.11 11.87
CA GLY A 271 20.48 -10.36 12.89
C GLY A 271 21.71 -9.64 12.32
N MET A 272 22.47 -10.30 11.45
CA MET A 272 23.61 -9.68 10.76
C MET A 272 23.18 -8.57 9.81
N ILE A 273 22.13 -8.79 9.00
CA ILE A 273 21.58 -7.76 8.11
C ILE A 273 21.14 -6.52 8.90
N ALA A 274 20.52 -6.71 10.06
CA ALA A 274 20.11 -5.59 10.92
C ALA A 274 21.31 -4.80 11.48
N LEU A 275 22.43 -5.48 11.75
CA LEU A 275 23.66 -4.86 12.24
C LEU A 275 24.47 -4.20 11.11
N SER A 276 24.34 -4.68 9.88
CA SER A 276 25.09 -4.20 8.72
C SER A 276 24.22 -4.26 7.45
N PRO A 277 23.32 -3.28 7.26
CA PRO A 277 22.32 -3.31 6.17
C PRO A 277 22.90 -3.19 4.76
N GLU A 278 24.13 -2.67 4.65
CA GLU A 278 24.83 -2.49 3.39
C GLU A 278 25.72 -3.69 3.04
N SER A 279 25.81 -4.69 3.91
CA SER A 279 26.65 -5.87 3.67
C SER A 279 26.04 -6.77 2.61
N GLU A 280 26.91 -7.26 1.73
CA GLU A 280 26.59 -8.33 0.80
C GLU A 280 27.01 -9.68 1.39
N PHE A 281 26.27 -10.73 1.07
CA PHE A 281 26.48 -12.05 1.64
C PHE A 281 26.92 -13.05 0.57
N THR A 282 27.78 -13.99 0.95
CA THR A 282 28.23 -15.08 0.08
C THR A 282 28.29 -16.41 0.85
N VAL A 283 28.39 -17.53 0.13
CA VAL A 283 28.56 -18.87 0.70
C VAL A 283 29.80 -19.50 0.06
N ALA A 284 30.67 -20.13 0.85
CA ALA A 284 31.81 -20.88 0.31
C ALA A 284 31.38 -21.89 -0.76
N SER A 285 31.96 -21.74 -1.96
CA SER A 285 31.88 -22.75 -3.00
C SER A 285 32.65 -23.99 -2.56
N GLY A 286 31.95 -25.08 -2.26
CA GLY A 286 32.56 -26.37 -1.96
C GLY A 286 33.33 -26.92 -3.17
N GLY A 287 34.61 -26.58 -3.28
CA GLY A 287 35.58 -27.16 -4.21
C GLY A 287 35.45 -26.75 -5.69
N GLY A 288 36.37 -25.90 -6.14
CA GLY A 288 36.78 -25.80 -7.55
C GLY A 288 36.05 -24.78 -8.43
N THR A 289 36.68 -23.63 -8.64
CA THR A 289 36.49 -22.66 -9.77
C THR A 289 35.10 -22.07 -10.04
N ALA A 290 34.07 -22.38 -9.26
CA ALA A 290 32.79 -21.68 -9.33
C ALA A 290 32.87 -20.35 -8.57
N ARG A 291 32.51 -19.24 -9.22
CA ARG A 291 32.44 -17.90 -8.63
C ARG A 291 31.42 -17.91 -7.49
N ALA A 292 31.79 -17.42 -6.31
CA ALA A 292 30.86 -17.37 -5.18
C ALA A 292 29.77 -16.35 -5.49
N ALA A 293 28.51 -16.79 -5.50
CA ALA A 293 27.37 -15.90 -5.69
C ALA A 293 27.30 -14.92 -4.52
N THR A 294 26.94 -13.68 -4.83
CA THR A 294 26.79 -12.62 -3.83
C THR A 294 25.35 -12.14 -3.85
N ILE A 295 24.74 -11.99 -2.67
CA ILE A 295 23.35 -11.52 -2.53
C ILE A 295 23.31 -10.37 -1.54
N ALA A 296 22.70 -9.26 -1.95
CA ALA A 296 22.43 -8.11 -1.10
C ALA A 296 20.99 -8.17 -0.57
N ALA A 297 20.82 -7.81 0.71
CA ALA A 297 19.50 -7.63 1.32
C ALA A 297 19.13 -6.14 1.28
N ARG A 298 18.00 -5.81 0.66
CA ARG A 298 17.53 -4.42 0.47
C ARG A 298 16.11 -4.26 1.01
N SER A 299 15.73 -3.00 1.27
CA SER A 299 14.37 -2.61 1.64
C SER A 299 13.77 -3.46 2.78
N PRO A 300 14.29 -3.38 4.02
CA PRO A 300 13.70 -4.13 5.14
C PRO A 300 12.27 -3.64 5.43
N MET A 301 11.38 -4.60 5.69
CA MET A 301 10.04 -4.34 6.19
C MET A 301 9.70 -5.30 7.33
N ASP A 302 9.28 -4.73 8.46
CA ASP A 302 8.77 -5.46 9.61
C ASP A 302 7.28 -5.18 9.78
N LEU A 303 6.45 -6.23 9.73
CA LEU A 303 5.01 -6.12 9.98
C LEU A 303 4.65 -6.82 11.29
N VAL A 304 3.74 -6.22 12.05
CA VAL A 304 3.14 -6.82 13.25
C VAL A 304 1.82 -7.47 12.84
N GLY A 305 1.63 -8.77 13.10
CA GLY A 305 0.31 -9.40 12.97
C GLY A 305 0.25 -10.84 12.47
N ALA A 306 1.36 -11.59 12.36
CA ALA A 306 1.31 -13.01 11.98
C ALA A 306 0.66 -13.89 13.06
#